data_AF-A0A7C7AM77-F1
#
_entry.id   AF-A0A7C7AM77-F1
#
_cell.length_a   1.000
_cell.length_b   1.000
_cell.length_c   1.000
_cell.angle_alpha   90.00
_cell.angle_beta   90.00
_cell.angle_gamma   90.00
#
_symmetry.space_group_name_H-M   'P 1'
#
loop_
_entity.id
_entity.type
_entity.pdbx_description
1 polymer ?
#
loop_
_entity_poly.entity_id
_entity_poly.type
_entity_poly.pdbx_seq_one_letter_code
_entity_poly.pdbx_strand_id
1 'polypeptide(L)'
;IAKTKVCKPDRRVGFYTLRYDSGIDKVADTVEVAIKYGIIQQAGSWFNFVDIDTGEIISDDEGEVIKLQGKPNVIEYLEDNQYLLEEITNKINSKIN
;
A
#
# COMPACT_ATOMS: atom_id res chain seq x y z
N ILE A 1 15.77 11.24 9.22
CA ILE A 1 16.88 10.64 10.00
C ILE A 1 18.01 11.66 10.13
N ALA A 2 18.49 11.95 11.34
CA ALA A 2 19.55 12.94 11.57
C ALA A 2 20.98 12.36 11.39
N LYS A 3 21.18 11.08 11.74
CA LYS A 3 22.47 10.38 11.60
C LYS A 3 22.21 8.87 11.45
N THR A 4 22.89 8.20 10.53
CA THR A 4 22.86 6.74 10.37
C THR A 4 24.20 6.26 9.82
N LYS A 5 24.61 5.03 10.19
CA LYS A 5 25.78 4.31 9.64
C LYS A 5 25.39 3.12 8.75
N VAL A 6 24.10 2.81 8.66
CA VAL A 6 23.58 1.59 8.03
C VAL A 6 23.04 1.85 6.63
N CYS A 7 22.48 3.05 6.41
CA CYS A 7 21.80 3.41 5.17
C CYS A 7 22.09 4.87 4.82
N LYS A 8 21.69 5.28 3.60
CA LYS A 8 21.95 6.64 3.12
C LYS A 8 21.23 7.68 3.99
N PRO A 9 21.92 8.74 4.47
CA PRO A 9 21.38 9.67 5.47
C PRO A 9 20.38 10.70 4.93
N ASP A 10 20.16 10.77 3.62
CA ASP A 10 19.30 11.73 2.92
C ASP A 10 17.81 11.31 2.87
N ARG A 11 17.44 10.17 3.44
CA ARG A 11 16.04 9.71 3.55
C ARG A 11 15.27 10.56 4.58
N ARG A 12 14.58 11.61 4.10
CA ARG A 12 13.76 12.54 4.92
C ARG A 12 12.31 12.72 4.44
N VAL A 13 11.88 11.98 3.43
CA VAL A 13 10.63 12.25 2.68
C VAL A 13 9.43 11.44 3.18
N GLY A 14 9.59 10.64 4.24
CA GLY A 14 8.50 9.83 4.80
C GLY A 14 7.57 10.67 5.68
N PHE A 15 6.27 10.47 5.52
CA PHE A 15 5.22 10.95 6.40
C PHE A 15 4.32 9.76 6.74
N TYR A 16 3.63 9.82 7.88
CA TYR A 16 2.65 8.83 8.29
C TYR A 16 1.48 9.55 8.96
N THR A 17 0.31 8.91 8.95
CA THR A 17 -0.87 9.43 9.64
C THR A 17 -0.87 8.94 11.09
N LEU A 18 -1.07 9.85 12.04
CA LEU A 18 -1.22 9.54 13.46
C LEU A 18 -2.69 9.76 13.85
N ARG A 19 -3.40 8.66 14.11
CA ARG A 19 -4.74 8.65 14.71
C ARG A 19 -4.62 8.86 16.23
N TYR A 20 -5.54 9.63 16.82
CA TYR A 20 -5.48 9.98 18.25
C TYR A 20 -5.80 8.79 19.17
N ASP A 21 -6.69 7.92 18.71
CA ASP A 21 -7.22 6.74 19.40
C ASP A 21 -6.31 5.51 19.20
N SER A 22 -5.87 5.29 17.97
CA SER A 22 -5.22 4.04 17.53
C SER A 22 -3.73 4.20 17.25
N GLY A 23 -3.22 5.44 17.25
CA GLY A 23 -1.81 5.73 17.02
C GLY A 23 -1.43 5.71 15.54
N ILE A 24 -0.29 5.09 15.21
CA ILE A 24 0.26 5.12 13.86
C ILE A 24 -0.61 4.26 12.93
N ASP A 25 -1.12 4.87 11.87
CA ASP A 25 -1.94 4.19 10.87
C ASP A 25 -1.06 3.48 9.84
N LYS A 26 -0.76 2.21 10.13
CA LYS A 26 0.06 1.35 9.27
C LYS A 26 -0.62 1.00 7.95
N VAL A 27 -1.94 0.87 7.94
CA VAL A 27 -2.69 0.46 6.75
C VAL A 27 -2.70 1.61 5.74
N ALA A 28 -3.00 2.82 6.20
CA ALA A 28 -2.97 4.00 5.32
C ALA A 28 -1.56 4.27 4.76
N ASP A 29 -0.51 4.07 5.56
CA ASP A 29 0.88 4.19 5.09
C ASP A 29 1.20 3.14 4.03
N THR A 30 0.81 1.89 4.27
CA THR A 30 1.00 0.78 3.31
C THR A 30 0.30 1.06 1.98
N VAL A 31 -0.92 1.59 2.01
CA VAL A 31 -1.67 2.01 0.79
C VAL A 31 -0.93 3.11 0.02
N GLU A 32 -0.42 4.13 0.71
CA GLU A 32 0.32 5.22 0.06
C GLU A 32 1.60 4.71 -0.62
N VAL A 33 2.32 3.83 0.06
CA VAL A 33 3.53 3.19 -0.47
C VAL A 33 3.18 2.28 -1.65
N ALA A 34 2.09 1.50 -1.56
CA ALA A 34 1.61 0.63 -2.62
C ALA A 34 1.23 1.41 -3.89
N ILE A 35 0.58 2.57 -3.75
CA ILE A 35 0.29 3.47 -4.87
C ILE A 35 1.59 3.95 -5.52
N LYS A 36 2.56 4.37 -4.70
CA LYS A 36 3.85 4.88 -5.20
C LYS A 36 4.66 3.83 -5.95
N TYR A 37 4.59 2.57 -5.54
CA TYR A 37 5.27 1.45 -6.22
C TYR A 37 4.46 0.87 -7.40
N GLY A 38 3.25 1.36 -7.64
CA GLY A 38 2.38 0.93 -8.74
C GLY A 38 1.64 -0.38 -8.50
N ILE A 39 1.61 -0.87 -7.25
CA ILE A 39 0.84 -2.06 -6.83
C ILE A 39 -0.65 -1.74 -6.81
N ILE A 40 -0.98 -0.52 -6.39
CA ILE A 40 -2.34 0.01 -6.47
C ILE A 40 -2.32 1.10 -7.53
N GLN A 41 -3.07 0.90 -8.61
CA GLN A 41 -3.25 1.93 -9.63
C GLN A 41 -4.43 2.82 -9.30
N GLN A 42 -4.18 4.13 -9.31
CA GLN A 42 -5.21 5.15 -9.14
C GLN A 42 -5.64 5.68 -10.52
N ALA A 43 -6.92 5.53 -10.86
CA ALA A 43 -7.58 6.14 -12.01
C ALA A 43 -8.61 7.17 -11.52
N GLY A 44 -8.13 8.38 -11.18
CA GLY A 44 -8.95 9.43 -10.58
C GLY A 44 -9.36 9.08 -9.15
N SER A 45 -10.65 8.87 -8.92
CA SER A 45 -11.18 8.43 -7.62
C SER A 45 -11.29 6.91 -7.50
N TRP A 46 -10.90 6.15 -8.53
CA TRP A 46 -10.96 4.70 -8.57
C TRP A 46 -9.59 4.09 -8.31
N PHE A 47 -9.57 2.98 -7.58
CA PHE A 47 -8.37 2.23 -7.23
C PHE A 47 -8.52 0.79 -7.66
N ASN A 48 -7.51 0.27 -8.34
CA ASN A 48 -7.43 -1.12 -8.78
C ASN A 48 -6.12 -1.73 -8.24
N PHE A 49 -6.13 -3.02 -7.93
CA PHE A 49 -4.93 -3.75 -7.53
C PHE A 49 -4.26 -4.37 -8.75
N VAL A 50 -2.94 -4.23 -8.85
CA VAL A 50 -2.11 -4.73 -9.95
C VAL A 50 -0.96 -5.53 -9.36
N ASP A 51 -0.73 -6.71 -9.90
CA ASP A 51 0.46 -7.46 -9.56
C ASP A 51 1.66 -6.85 -10.29
N ILE A 52 2.73 -6.60 -9.56
CA ILE A 52 3.93 -5.98 -10.10
C ILE A 52 4.73 -6.96 -10.98
N ASP A 53 4.67 -8.26 -10.66
CA ASP A 53 5.50 -9.26 -11.33
C ASP A 53 4.88 -9.68 -12.68
N THR A 54 3.56 -9.77 -12.76
CA THR A 54 2.85 -10.15 -14.00
C THR A 54 2.28 -8.95 -14.75
N GLY A 55 2.13 -7.78 -14.11
CA GLY A 55 1.45 -6.63 -14.68
C GLY A 55 -0.06 -6.84 -14.87
N GLU A 56 -0.59 -7.94 -14.34
CA GLU A 56 -2.01 -8.29 -14.43
C GLU A 56 -2.79 -7.61 -13.30
N ILE A 57 -4.01 -7.19 -13.61
CA ILE A 57 -4.92 -6.64 -12.62
C ILE A 57 -5.34 -7.81 -11.73
N ILE A 58 -5.05 -7.71 -10.43
CA ILE A 58 -5.40 -8.75 -9.46
C ILE A 58 -6.93 -8.84 -9.45
N SER A 59 -7.41 -10.01 -9.85
CA SER A 59 -8.82 -10.37 -9.86
C SER A 59 -9.08 -11.18 -8.60
N ASP A 60 -10.25 -10.99 -7.97
CA ASP A 60 -10.67 -11.87 -6.87
C ASP A 60 -10.76 -13.34 -7.36
N ASP A 61 -10.91 -14.32 -6.45
CA ASP A 61 -11.12 -15.75 -6.76
C ASP A 61 -12.30 -16.00 -7.75
N GLU A 62 -13.20 -15.02 -7.93
CA GLU A 62 -14.32 -15.03 -8.87
C GLU A 62 -14.03 -14.38 -10.24
N GLY A 63 -12.81 -13.87 -10.47
CA GLY A 63 -12.42 -13.23 -11.74
C GLY A 63 -12.93 -11.80 -11.91
N GLU A 64 -13.47 -11.17 -10.86
CA GLU A 64 -13.84 -9.76 -10.88
C GLU A 64 -12.66 -8.86 -10.51
N VAL A 65 -12.51 -7.78 -11.28
CA VAL A 65 -11.53 -6.73 -10.98
C VAL A 65 -12.01 -5.98 -9.74
N ILE A 66 -11.25 -6.07 -8.64
CA ILE A 66 -11.54 -5.31 -7.43
C ILE A 66 -11.32 -3.82 -7.73
N LYS A 67 -12.41 -3.11 -7.99
CA LYS A 67 -12.44 -1.66 -8.19
C LYS A 67 -13.06 -1.00 -6.98
N LEU A 68 -12.25 -0.27 -6.24
CA LEU A 68 -12.72 0.46 -5.06
C LEU A 68 -12.75 1.95 -5.39
N GLN A 69 -13.84 2.62 -5.00
CA GLN A 69 -13.95 4.07 -5.12
C GLN A 69 -13.51 4.72 -3.81
N GLY A 70 -12.53 5.62 -3.89
CA GLY A 70 -12.06 6.40 -2.76
C GLY A 70 -11.03 5.66 -1.89
N LYS A 71 -10.06 6.43 -1.40
CA LYS A 71 -9.00 5.93 -0.51
C LYS A 71 -9.52 5.33 0.80
N PRO A 72 -10.57 5.87 1.46
CA PRO A 72 -11.11 5.28 2.69
C PRO A 72 -11.58 3.84 2.50
N ASN A 73 -12.31 3.57 1.42
CA ASN A 73 -12.82 2.23 1.13
C ASN A 73 -11.68 1.23 0.84
N VAL A 74 -10.57 1.69 0.25
CA VAL A 74 -9.37 0.84 0.07
C VAL A 74 -8.75 0.47 1.41
N ILE A 75 -8.71 1.42 2.36
CA ILE A 75 -8.18 1.17 3.71
C ILE A 75 -9.08 0.18 4.45
N GLU A 76 -10.39 0.39 4.45
CA GLU A 76 -11.37 -0.53 5.07
C GLU A 76 -11.28 -1.94 4.46
N TYR A 77 -11.24 -2.03 3.13
CA TYR A 77 -11.11 -3.32 2.44
C TYR A 77 -9.83 -4.08 2.81
N LEU A 78 -8.71 -3.37 3.03
CA LEU A 78 -7.45 -3.97 3.46
C LEU A 78 -7.39 -4.24 4.97
N GLU A 79 -8.14 -3.49 5.78
CA GLU A 79 -8.33 -3.80 7.21
C GLU A 79 -9.12 -5.10 7.38
N ASP A 80 -10.14 -5.32 6.54
CA ASP A 80 -10.94 -6.55 6.52
C ASP A 80 -10.18 -7.75 5.94
N ASN A 81 -9.37 -7.54 4.89
CA ASN A 81 -8.63 -8.59 4.20
C ASN A 81 -7.15 -8.63 4.61
N GLN A 82 -6.87 -9.17 5.79
CA GLN A 82 -5.51 -9.27 6.33
C GLN A 82 -4.53 -10.06 5.43
N TYR A 83 -5.02 -11.09 4.73
CA TYR A 83 -4.19 -11.87 3.80
C TYR A 83 -3.63 -11.02 2.66
N LEU A 84 -4.48 -10.22 2.01
CA LEU A 84 -4.07 -9.34 0.92
C LEU A 84 -3.12 -8.24 1.41
N LEU A 85 -3.36 -7.72 2.63
CA LEU A 85 -2.48 -6.73 3.24
C LEU A 85 -1.07 -7.28 3.49
N GLU A 86 -0.95 -8.52 3.98
CA GLU A 86 0.36 -9.18 4.15
C GLU A 86 1.05 -9.39 2.81
N GLU A 87 0.32 -9.83 1.78
CA GLU A 87 0.86 -10.02 0.44
C GLU A 87 1.42 -8.71 -0.14
N ILE A 88 0.64 -7.63 -0.09
CA ILE A 88 1.07 -6.29 -0.54
C ILE A 88 2.31 -5.84 0.24
N THR A 89 2.31 -6.03 1.56
CA THR A 89 3.45 -5.66 2.42
C THR A 89 4.71 -6.44 2.04
N ASN A 90 4.58 -7.74 1.77
CA ASN A 90 5.69 -8.58 1.33
C ASN A 90 6.23 -8.14 -0.04
N LYS A 91 5.35 -7.82 -0.99
CA LYS A 91 5.74 -7.28 -2.30
C LYS A 91 6.47 -5.93 -2.18
N ILE A 92 5.98 -5.04 -1.32
CA ILE A 92 6.66 -3.76 -1.01
C ILE A 92 8.06 -4.01 -0.43
N ASN A 93 8.18 -4.88 0.56
CA ASN A 93 9.45 -5.19 1.20
C ASN A 93 10.46 -5.83 0.23
N SER A 94 9.97 -6.69 -0.68
CA SER A 94 10.80 -7.28 -1.74
C SER A 94 11.34 -6.25 -2.73
N LYS A 95 10.68 -5.10 -2.91
CA LYS A 95 11.18 -4.00 -3.74
C LYS A 95 12.10 -3.03 -3.03
N ILE A 96 12.02 -2.96 -1.70
CA ILE A 96 12.85 -2.05 -0.89
C ILE A 96 14.22 -2.67 -0.60
N ASN A 97 14.28 -3.99 -0.42
CA ASN A 97 15.52 -4.76 -0.25
C ASN A 97 16.24 -4.98 -1.57
#